data_AF-A0A9E2XIL5-F1
#
_entry.id   AF-A0A9E2XIL5-F1
#
_cell.length_a   1.000
_cell.length_b   1.000
_cell.length_c   1.000
_cell.angle_alpha   90.00
_cell.angle_beta   90.00
_cell.angle_gamma   90.00
#
_symmetry.space_group_name_H-M   'P 1'
#
loop_
_entity.id
_entity.type
_entity.pdbx_description
1 polymer ?
#
loop_
_entity_poly.entity_id
_entity_poly.type
_entity_poly.pdbx_seq_one_letter_code
_entity_poly.pdbx_strand_id
1 'polypeptide(L)'
;MQQDTAADTTPPKAGPPKAGRPKAGMLHHGRFLWRFILFALPFWSAEHKWMNRGRLALIAALTVAQVAVQVGLNSWSARLYNAVEARQLDTFLEQIVTFVLLLVASILVFSITLYTKRRLEFAWRVWITKNTLSVWMAQGRHYQLGLIAGGDHDNPDGRIAEDIRVTTESAVDLGQSLFYCILLLVTFVNVLWRLSGIVHVDIGGTVIAIPGFMVFIALTYSAIGTSLALWAGFPLVGASNLRQTVEA
;
A
#
# COMPACT_ATOMS: atom_id res chain seq x y z
N MET A 1 -75.08 14.76 -30.74
CA MET A 1 -74.77 13.54 -31.50
C MET A 1 -73.27 13.56 -31.75
N GLN A 2 -72.53 12.60 -31.19
CA GLN A 2 -71.21 12.09 -31.61
C GLN A 2 -70.01 13.08 -31.74
N GLN A 3 -68.80 12.80 -31.27
CA GLN A 3 -68.22 11.69 -30.50
C GLN A 3 -66.81 12.15 -30.08
N ASP A 4 -66.39 11.80 -28.87
CA ASP A 4 -65.03 11.98 -28.36
C ASP A 4 -63.97 11.38 -29.29
N THR A 5 -62.83 12.08 -29.47
CA THR A 5 -61.59 11.45 -29.95
C THR A 5 -60.47 11.89 -29.02
N ALA A 6 -60.24 11.08 -27.99
CA ALA A 6 -59.11 11.20 -27.09
C ALA A 6 -57.81 10.95 -27.87
N ALA A 7 -56.87 11.89 -27.77
CA ALA A 7 -55.53 11.74 -28.32
C ALA A 7 -54.78 10.67 -27.53
N ASP A 8 -54.36 9.61 -28.23
CA ASP A 8 -53.49 8.54 -27.74
C ASP A 8 -52.09 9.10 -27.45
N THR A 9 -51.83 9.44 -26.20
CA THR A 9 -50.49 9.79 -25.70
C THR A 9 -49.86 8.58 -25.02
N THR A 10 -49.51 7.56 -25.79
CA THR A 10 -48.66 6.46 -25.31
C THR A 10 -47.18 6.84 -25.47
N PRO A 11 -46.38 6.87 -24.37
CA PRO A 11 -44.95 7.14 -24.46
C PRO A 11 -44.22 5.97 -25.15
N PRO A 12 -43.10 6.22 -25.85
CA PRO A 12 -42.38 5.16 -26.56
C PRO A 12 -41.87 4.11 -25.57
N LYS A 13 -42.18 2.83 -25.85
CA LYS A 13 -41.73 1.69 -25.06
C LYS A 13 -40.19 1.70 -24.95
N ALA A 14 -39.68 1.83 -23.73
CA ALA A 14 -38.27 1.67 -23.43
C ALA A 14 -37.79 0.29 -23.90
N GLY A 15 -36.83 0.26 -24.83
CA GLY A 15 -36.18 -0.98 -25.24
C GLY A 15 -35.49 -1.66 -24.05
N PRO A 16 -35.32 -2.99 -24.08
CA PRO A 16 -34.74 -3.71 -22.96
C PRO A 16 -33.33 -3.16 -22.64
N PRO A 17 -32.95 -3.13 -21.34
CA PRO A 17 -31.65 -2.62 -20.93
C PRO A 17 -30.55 -3.40 -21.68
N LYS A 18 -29.66 -2.69 -22.37
CA LYS A 18 -28.50 -3.29 -23.03
C LYS A 18 -27.70 -4.02 -21.96
N ALA A 19 -27.70 -5.35 -22.02
CA ALA A 19 -26.95 -6.20 -21.12
C ALA A 19 -25.48 -5.76 -21.14
N GLY A 20 -25.00 -5.23 -20.00
CA GLY A 20 -23.60 -4.85 -19.83
C GLY A 20 -22.73 -6.08 -20.12
N ARG A 21 -21.74 -5.90 -21.01
CA ARG A 21 -20.76 -6.94 -21.31
C ARG A 21 -20.11 -7.41 -20.00
N PRO A 22 -19.91 -8.72 -19.78
CA PRO A 22 -19.30 -9.23 -18.56
C PRO A 22 -17.90 -8.63 -18.40
N LYS A 23 -17.62 -8.08 -17.21
CA LYS A 23 -16.36 -7.42 -16.85
C LYS A 23 -15.20 -8.41 -16.99
N ALA A 24 -14.40 -8.27 -18.04
CA ALA A 24 -13.08 -8.87 -18.17
C ALA A 24 -12.07 -8.16 -17.21
N GLY A 25 -12.32 -8.25 -15.90
CA GLY A 25 -11.63 -7.43 -14.89
C GLY A 25 -10.32 -8.01 -14.36
N MET A 26 -10.03 -9.30 -14.55
CA MET A 26 -8.98 -9.94 -13.75
C MET A 26 -7.61 -10.08 -14.46
N LEU A 27 -7.57 -10.09 -15.80
CA LEU A 27 -6.34 -10.34 -16.58
C LEU A 27 -5.51 -9.09 -16.94
N HIS A 28 -5.94 -7.89 -16.53
CA HIS A 28 -5.27 -6.63 -16.90
C HIS A 28 -4.21 -6.13 -15.89
N HIS A 29 -4.20 -6.63 -14.65
CA HIS A 29 -3.37 -6.10 -13.56
C HIS A 29 -1.85 -6.30 -13.76
N GLY A 30 -1.41 -7.47 -14.25
CA GLY A 30 0.01 -7.74 -14.47
C GLY A 30 0.63 -6.87 -15.58
N ARG A 31 -0.14 -6.59 -16.64
CA ARG A 31 0.28 -5.72 -17.76
C ARG A 31 0.37 -4.25 -17.34
N PHE A 32 -0.44 -3.83 -16.36
CA PHE A 32 -0.42 -2.48 -15.81
C PHE A 32 0.87 -2.23 -15.02
N LEU A 33 1.22 -3.11 -14.07
CA LEU A 33 2.43 -2.97 -13.26
C LEU A 33 3.69 -2.94 -14.13
N TRP A 34 3.77 -3.79 -15.13
CA TRP A 34 4.90 -3.80 -16.06
C TRP A 34 5.04 -2.49 -16.85
N ARG A 35 3.92 -1.96 -17.34
CA ARG A 35 3.89 -0.66 -18.03
C ARG A 35 4.27 0.49 -17.11
N PHE A 36 3.80 0.45 -15.86
CA PHE A 36 4.18 1.42 -14.85
C PHE A 36 5.68 1.39 -14.55
N ILE A 37 6.24 0.19 -14.35
CA ILE A 37 7.68 0.01 -14.12
C ILE A 37 8.49 0.54 -15.32
N LEU A 38 8.10 0.19 -16.55
CA LEU A 38 8.77 0.70 -17.76
C LEU A 38 8.71 2.23 -17.87
N PHE A 39 7.61 2.86 -17.46
CA PHE A 39 7.45 4.31 -17.44
C PHE A 39 8.24 4.99 -16.30
N ALA A 40 8.34 4.33 -15.15
CA ALA A 40 9.02 4.80 -13.96
C ALA A 40 10.55 4.65 -14.01
N LEU A 41 11.04 3.60 -14.66
CA LEU A 41 12.46 3.22 -14.71
C LEU A 41 13.41 4.33 -15.18
N PRO A 42 13.09 5.15 -16.20
CA PRO A 42 14.03 6.15 -16.71
C PRO A 42 14.34 7.29 -15.72
N PHE A 43 13.52 7.48 -14.68
CA PHE A 43 13.84 8.41 -13.59
C PHE A 43 15.15 8.05 -12.86
N TRP A 44 15.43 6.76 -12.72
CA TRP A 44 16.61 6.25 -12.01
C TRP A 44 17.91 6.36 -12.80
N SER A 45 17.83 6.73 -14.08
CA SER A 45 18.95 6.91 -15.01
C SER A 45 19.07 8.35 -15.55
N ALA A 46 18.17 9.26 -15.14
CA ALA A 46 18.15 10.65 -15.56
C ALA A 46 19.32 11.51 -15.01
N GLU A 47 19.28 12.81 -15.29
CA GLU A 47 20.30 13.85 -15.03
C GLU A 47 20.86 13.86 -13.59
N HIS A 48 20.10 13.34 -12.61
CA HIS A 48 20.50 13.25 -11.21
C HIS A 48 20.47 11.81 -10.64
N LYS A 49 20.82 10.81 -11.46
CA LYS A 49 20.77 9.38 -11.12
C LYS A 49 21.39 9.01 -9.76
N TRP A 50 22.55 9.57 -9.42
CA TRP A 50 23.24 9.25 -8.16
C TRP A 50 22.52 9.81 -6.94
N MET A 51 22.00 11.03 -7.01
CA MET A 51 21.22 11.65 -5.94
C MET A 51 19.91 10.88 -5.71
N ASN A 52 19.21 10.51 -6.79
CA ASN A 52 17.96 9.77 -6.71
C ASN A 52 18.16 8.37 -6.10
N ARG A 53 19.18 7.64 -6.58
CA ARG A 53 19.56 6.33 -6.03
C ARG A 53 20.04 6.42 -4.58
N GLY A 54 20.79 7.48 -4.24
CA GLY A 54 21.22 7.74 -2.87
C GLY A 54 20.03 7.96 -1.92
N ARG A 55 19.01 8.72 -2.34
CA ARG A 55 17.78 8.91 -1.57
C ARG A 55 17.00 7.60 -1.39
N LEU A 56 16.90 6.78 -2.45
CA LEU A 56 16.26 5.46 -2.36
C LEU A 56 17.01 4.53 -1.40
N ALA A 57 18.34 4.46 -1.52
CA ALA A 57 19.18 3.67 -0.63
C ALA A 57 19.07 4.14 0.83
N LEU A 58 19.02 5.46 1.05
CA LEU A 58 18.82 6.04 2.37
C LEU A 58 17.44 5.67 2.94
N ILE A 59 16.36 5.74 2.15
CA ILE A 59 15.03 5.30 2.58
C ILE A 59 15.05 3.81 2.95
N ALA A 60 15.70 2.96 2.15
CA ALA A 60 15.83 1.53 2.45
C ALA A 60 16.59 1.30 3.77
N ALA A 61 17.72 1.98 3.97
CA ALA A 61 18.51 1.90 5.19
C ALA A 61 17.73 2.40 6.42
N LEU A 62 17.01 3.51 6.28
CA LEU A 62 16.15 4.02 7.35
C LEU A 62 14.96 3.08 7.64
N THR A 63 14.43 2.40 6.63
CA THR A 63 13.37 1.39 6.84
C THR A 63 13.90 0.19 7.64
N VAL A 64 15.14 -0.24 7.37
CA VAL A 64 15.82 -1.23 8.22
C VAL A 64 16.00 -0.71 9.64
N ALA A 65 16.41 0.55 9.81
CA ALA A 65 16.52 1.19 11.13
C ALA A 65 15.17 1.27 11.87
N GLN A 66 14.06 1.54 11.17
CA GLN A 66 12.71 1.52 11.76
C GLN A 66 12.39 0.15 12.34
N VAL A 67 12.65 -0.93 11.60
CA VAL A 67 12.44 -2.30 12.09
C VAL A 67 13.38 -2.61 13.26
N ALA A 68 14.63 -2.18 13.21
CA ALA A 68 15.58 -2.35 14.31
C ALA A 68 15.11 -1.64 15.60
N VAL A 69 14.55 -0.44 15.50
CA VAL A 69 13.93 0.26 16.65
C VAL A 69 12.73 -0.52 17.18
N GLN A 70 11.89 -1.09 16.32
CA GLN A 70 10.75 -1.93 16.76
C GLN A 70 11.20 -3.18 17.52
N VAL A 71 12.25 -3.86 17.05
CA VAL A 71 12.87 -4.98 17.78
C VAL A 71 13.47 -4.50 19.09
N GLY A 72 14.16 -3.37 19.08
CA GLY A 72 14.74 -2.73 20.26
C GLY A 72 13.68 -2.48 21.33
N LEU A 73 12.57 -1.84 20.95
CA LEU A 73 11.41 -1.59 21.82
C LEU A 73 10.79 -2.89 22.33
N ASN A 74 10.58 -3.89 21.47
CA ASN A 74 10.04 -5.18 21.89
C ASN A 74 10.93 -5.87 22.94
N SER A 75 12.25 -5.91 22.70
CA SER A 75 13.22 -6.48 23.64
C SER A 75 13.33 -5.69 24.94
N TRP A 76 13.20 -4.36 24.86
CA TRP A 76 13.18 -3.47 26.00
C TRP A 76 11.93 -3.71 26.86
N SER A 77 10.76 -3.88 26.25
CA SER A 77 9.53 -4.23 26.97
C SER A 77 9.72 -5.52 27.77
N ALA A 78 10.32 -6.56 27.18
CA ALA A 78 10.62 -7.80 27.88
C ALA A 78 11.56 -7.60 29.08
N ARG A 79 12.64 -6.82 28.92
CA ARG A 79 13.57 -6.50 30.02
C ARG A 79 12.89 -5.70 31.13
N LEU A 80 12.02 -4.75 30.78
CA LEU A 80 11.25 -3.97 31.74
C LEU A 80 10.36 -4.88 32.59
N TYR A 81 9.58 -5.77 31.95
CA TYR A 81 8.72 -6.70 32.68
C TYR A 81 9.52 -7.63 33.59
N ASN A 82 10.65 -8.16 33.12
CA ASN A 82 11.53 -9.00 33.95
C ASN A 82 12.09 -8.24 35.16
N ALA A 83 12.46 -6.96 35.01
CA ALA A 83 12.96 -6.13 36.11
C ALA A 83 11.87 -5.85 37.16
N VAL A 84 10.64 -5.61 36.72
CA VAL A 84 9.47 -5.43 37.60
C VAL A 84 9.16 -6.72 38.35
N GLU A 85 9.17 -7.86 37.65
CA GLU A 85 8.95 -9.18 38.26
C GLU A 85 10.02 -9.51 39.31
N ALA A 86 11.30 -9.23 39.00
CA ALA A 86 12.42 -9.43 39.91
C ALA A 86 12.51 -8.37 41.05
N ARG A 87 11.64 -7.35 41.04
CA ARG A 87 11.61 -6.24 42.00
C ARG A 87 12.96 -5.49 42.11
N GLN A 88 13.69 -5.37 41.00
CA GLN A 88 14.99 -4.69 40.95
C GLN A 88 14.82 -3.23 40.50
N LEU A 89 14.89 -2.29 41.46
CA LEU A 89 14.72 -0.86 41.18
C LEU A 89 15.85 -0.28 40.32
N ASP A 90 17.09 -0.73 40.53
CA ASP A 90 18.25 -0.21 39.79
C ASP A 90 18.12 -0.52 38.29
N THR A 91 17.86 -1.79 37.94
CA THR A 91 17.61 -2.24 36.56
C THR A 91 16.40 -1.53 35.94
N PHE A 92 15.36 -1.24 36.72
CA PHE A 92 14.18 -0.51 36.27
C PHE A 92 14.53 0.93 35.87
N LEU A 93 15.31 1.65 36.69
CA LEU A 93 15.75 3.02 36.37
C LEU A 93 16.62 3.06 35.11
N GLU A 94 17.51 2.07 34.91
CA GLU A 94 18.28 1.94 33.67
C GLU A 94 17.38 1.71 32.43
N GLN A 95 16.29 0.96 32.58
CA GLN A 95 15.33 0.77 31.49
C GLN A 95 14.61 2.08 31.12
N ILE A 96 14.38 3.01 32.06
CA ILE A 96 13.80 4.33 31.73
C ILE A 96 14.72 5.11 30.79
N VAL A 97 16.02 5.14 31.07
CA VAL A 97 16.99 5.84 30.20
C VAL A 97 17.05 5.19 28.82
N THR A 98 17.09 3.86 28.78
CA THR A 98 17.08 3.09 27.52
C THR A 98 15.82 3.37 26.70
N PHE A 99 14.66 3.49 27.35
CA PHE A 99 13.40 3.85 26.70
C PHE A 99 13.45 5.22 26.05
N VAL A 100 13.95 6.23 26.77
CA VAL A 100 14.10 7.59 26.24
C VAL A 100 15.02 7.60 25.02
N LEU A 101 16.14 6.88 25.06
CA LEU A 101 17.05 6.73 23.92
C LEU A 101 16.36 6.07 22.71
N LEU A 102 15.60 5.00 22.92
CA LEU A 102 14.83 4.33 21.86
C LEU A 102 13.74 5.23 21.29
N LEU A 103 13.07 6.04 22.12
CA LEU A 103 12.08 7.03 21.67
C LEU A 103 12.72 8.10 20.80
N VAL A 104 13.84 8.69 21.23
CA VAL A 104 14.56 9.70 20.45
C VAL A 104 15.04 9.12 19.13
N ALA A 105 15.59 7.90 19.13
CA ALA A 105 15.99 7.19 17.92
C ALA A 105 14.79 6.96 16.99
N SER A 106 13.64 6.52 17.52
CA SER A 106 12.41 6.31 16.76
C SER A 106 11.93 7.58 16.06
N ILE A 107 11.86 8.69 16.81
CA ILE A 107 11.46 10.00 16.28
C ILE A 107 12.42 10.44 15.18
N LEU A 108 13.73 10.36 15.43
CA LEU A 108 14.75 10.79 14.47
C LEU A 108 14.70 9.98 13.18
N VAL A 109 14.61 8.65 13.29
CA VAL A 109 14.46 7.77 12.11
C VAL A 109 13.18 8.11 11.37
N PHE A 110 12.04 8.25 12.05
CA PHE A 110 10.77 8.61 11.42
C PHE A 110 10.85 9.95 10.68
N SER A 111 11.37 10.99 11.34
CA SER A 111 11.50 12.33 10.76
C SER A 111 12.42 12.36 9.53
N ILE A 112 13.58 11.68 9.59
CA ILE A 112 14.51 11.64 8.45
C ILE A 112 13.91 10.82 7.30
N THR A 113 13.23 9.71 7.58
CA THR A 113 12.52 8.94 6.53
C THR A 113 11.47 9.81 5.86
N LEU A 114 10.61 10.48 6.62
CA LEU A 114 9.56 11.34 6.08
C LEU A 114 10.13 12.45 5.20
N TYR A 115 11.20 13.12 5.64
CA TYR A 115 11.85 14.17 4.87
C TYR A 115 12.46 13.64 3.56
N THR A 116 13.21 12.53 3.64
CA THR A 116 13.88 11.92 2.48
C THR A 116 12.87 11.42 1.46
N LYS A 117 11.80 10.80 1.93
CA LYS A 117 10.68 10.29 1.13
C LYS A 117 9.99 11.42 0.36
N ARG A 118 9.59 12.51 1.04
CA ARG A 118 8.98 13.69 0.38
C ARG A 118 9.90 14.33 -0.67
N ARG A 119 11.22 14.38 -0.40
CA ARG A 119 12.20 14.89 -1.37
C ARG A 119 12.31 14.00 -2.61
N LEU A 120 12.19 12.68 -2.44
CA LEU A 120 12.19 11.72 -3.54
C LEU A 120 10.90 11.84 -4.37
N GLU A 121 9.73 11.84 -3.72
CA GLU A 121 8.42 12.03 -4.35
C GLU A 121 8.38 13.31 -5.18
N PHE A 122 8.80 14.43 -4.60
CA PHE A 122 8.83 15.71 -5.30
C PHE A 122 9.75 15.69 -6.53
N ALA A 123 10.97 15.18 -6.38
CA ALA A 123 11.92 15.08 -7.49
C ALA A 123 11.39 14.17 -8.61
N TRP A 124 10.72 13.09 -8.23
CA TRP A 124 10.13 12.15 -9.17
C TRP A 124 8.93 12.75 -9.90
N ARG A 125 8.03 13.42 -9.17
CA ARG A 125 6.90 14.17 -9.72
C ARG A 125 7.35 15.20 -10.74
N VAL A 126 8.35 16.03 -10.41
CA VAL A 126 8.90 17.03 -11.34
C VAL A 126 9.42 16.38 -12.62
N TRP A 127 10.12 15.25 -12.51
CA TRP A 127 10.65 14.55 -13.67
C TRP A 127 9.54 13.95 -14.55
N ILE A 128 8.56 13.26 -13.96
CA ILE A 128 7.45 12.68 -14.72
C ILE A 128 6.62 13.78 -15.38
N THR A 129 6.30 14.86 -14.67
CA THR A 129 5.55 15.98 -15.25
C THR A 129 6.28 16.56 -16.46
N LYS A 130 7.59 16.82 -16.37
CA LYS A 130 8.38 17.32 -17.51
C LYS A 130 8.37 16.37 -18.70
N ASN A 131 8.52 15.07 -18.46
CA ASN A 131 8.54 14.06 -19.51
C ASN A 131 7.16 13.86 -20.17
N THR A 132 6.09 13.81 -19.37
CA THR A 132 4.72 13.71 -19.90
C THR A 132 4.34 14.97 -20.68
N LEU A 133 4.71 16.15 -20.17
CA LEU A 133 4.43 17.42 -20.82
C LEU A 133 5.16 17.57 -22.15
N SER A 134 6.44 17.14 -22.24
CA SER A 134 7.20 17.20 -23.49
C SER A 134 6.59 16.30 -24.58
N VAL A 135 6.09 15.13 -24.19
CA VAL A 135 5.37 14.22 -25.09
C VAL A 135 4.02 14.84 -25.50
N TRP A 136 3.24 15.36 -24.56
CA TRP A 136 1.92 15.94 -24.85
C TRP A 136 1.98 17.17 -25.76
N MET A 137 2.99 18.02 -25.60
CA MET A 137 3.17 19.22 -26.44
C MET A 137 3.81 18.92 -27.80
N ALA A 138 4.53 17.81 -27.93
CA ALA A 138 5.20 17.47 -29.18
C ALA A 138 4.20 17.15 -30.31
N GLN A 139 4.51 17.66 -31.51
CA GLN A 139 3.76 17.45 -32.75
C GLN A 139 2.29 17.93 -32.72
N GLY A 140 1.96 18.90 -31.85
CA GLY A 140 0.60 19.41 -31.73
C GLY A 140 -0.39 18.37 -31.18
N ARG A 141 0.10 17.34 -30.47
CA ARG A 141 -0.74 16.25 -29.93
C ARG A 141 -1.84 16.74 -28.99
N HIS A 142 -1.59 17.79 -28.23
CA HIS A 142 -2.61 18.46 -27.41
C HIS A 142 -3.84 18.89 -28.22
N TYR A 143 -3.64 19.37 -29.45
CA TYR A 143 -4.72 19.73 -30.37
C TYR A 143 -5.33 18.48 -31.02
N GLN A 144 -4.49 17.60 -31.56
CA GLN A 144 -4.91 16.37 -32.25
C GLN A 144 -5.82 15.48 -31.40
N LEU A 145 -5.58 15.42 -30.08
CA LEU A 145 -6.39 14.63 -29.15
C LEU A 145 -7.86 15.09 -29.11
N GLY A 146 -8.11 16.39 -29.29
CA GLY A 146 -9.47 16.94 -29.38
C GLY A 146 -10.21 16.64 -30.68
N LEU A 147 -9.49 16.23 -31.75
CA LEU A 147 -10.10 15.81 -33.02
C LEU A 147 -10.43 14.31 -33.08
N ILE A 148 -10.01 13.53 -32.09
CA ILE A 148 -10.29 12.09 -32.03
C ILE A 148 -11.72 11.90 -31.50
N ALA A 149 -12.65 11.61 -32.42
CA ALA A 149 -14.05 11.36 -32.10
C ALA A 149 -14.23 10.11 -31.22
N GLY A 150 -15.00 10.24 -30.13
CA GLY A 150 -15.40 9.14 -29.25
C GLY A 150 -14.46 8.84 -28.08
N GLY A 151 -13.48 9.70 -27.80
CA GLY A 151 -12.67 9.59 -26.59
C GLY A 151 -13.13 10.56 -25.49
N ASP A 152 -13.26 10.01 -24.28
CA ASP A 152 -13.58 10.75 -23.05
C ASP A 152 -12.31 11.45 -22.54
N HIS A 153 -12.05 12.66 -23.05
CA HIS A 153 -10.79 13.40 -22.88
C HIS A 153 -10.95 14.69 -22.08
N ASP A 154 -11.93 14.78 -21.19
CA ASP A 154 -12.17 15.99 -20.40
C ASP A 154 -11.02 16.26 -19.41
N ASN A 155 -10.61 17.54 -19.33
CA ASN A 155 -9.60 18.06 -18.39
C ASN A 155 -8.24 17.32 -18.39
N PRO A 156 -7.56 17.18 -19.55
CA PRO A 156 -6.34 16.39 -19.67
C PRO A 156 -5.17 16.98 -18.87
N ASP A 157 -5.11 18.31 -18.73
CA ASP A 157 -4.18 19.04 -17.90
C ASP A 157 -4.39 18.77 -16.40
N GLY A 158 -5.64 18.80 -15.93
CA GLY A 158 -5.98 18.41 -14.57
C GLY A 158 -5.63 16.94 -14.27
N ARG A 159 -5.92 16.04 -15.22
CA ARG A 159 -5.54 14.62 -15.10
C ARG A 159 -4.04 14.41 -15.07
N ILE A 160 -3.27 15.08 -15.94
CA ILE A 160 -1.80 15.01 -15.91
C ILE A 160 -1.27 15.50 -14.55
N ALA A 161 -1.79 16.61 -14.01
CA ALA A 161 -1.32 17.15 -12.75
C ALA A 161 -1.63 16.25 -11.54
N GLU A 162 -2.86 15.72 -11.49
CA GLU A 162 -3.36 14.95 -10.35
C GLU A 162 -2.96 13.48 -10.42
N ASP A 163 -3.09 12.82 -11.57
CA ASP A 163 -2.74 11.41 -11.72
C ASP A 163 -1.24 11.19 -11.48
N ILE A 164 -0.38 12.11 -11.94
CA ILE A 164 1.07 12.03 -11.67
C ILE A 164 1.34 12.18 -10.17
N ARG A 165 0.63 13.08 -9.47
CA ARG A 165 0.79 13.28 -8.03
C ARG A 165 0.42 12.00 -7.27
N VAL A 166 -0.81 11.51 -7.47
CA VAL A 166 -1.32 10.31 -6.80
C VAL A 166 -0.45 9.10 -7.12
N THR A 167 -0.04 8.94 -8.38
CA THR A 167 0.78 7.80 -8.80
C THR A 167 2.17 7.82 -8.16
N THR A 168 2.84 8.98 -8.10
CA THR A 168 4.19 9.08 -7.52
C THR A 168 4.19 8.92 -6.01
N GLU A 169 3.26 9.59 -5.31
CA GLU A 169 3.07 9.45 -3.86
C GLU A 169 2.73 7.99 -3.51
N SER A 170 1.68 7.42 -4.12
CA SER A 170 1.26 6.04 -3.82
C SER A 170 2.34 5.02 -4.12
N ALA A 171 3.10 5.17 -5.22
CA ALA A 171 4.14 4.21 -5.57
C ALA A 171 5.30 4.19 -4.56
N VAL A 172 5.73 5.37 -4.07
CA VAL A 172 6.77 5.45 -3.04
C VAL A 172 6.23 4.90 -1.71
N ASP A 173 5.02 5.27 -1.33
CA ASP A 173 4.35 4.83 -0.10
C ASP A 173 4.20 3.31 -0.05
N LEU A 174 3.62 2.73 -1.10
CA LEU A 174 3.41 1.28 -1.21
C LEU A 174 4.74 0.54 -1.26
N GLY A 175 5.73 1.05 -2.00
CA GLY A 175 7.06 0.44 -2.08
C GLY A 175 7.76 0.39 -0.73
N GLN A 176 7.80 1.51 -0.01
CA GLN A 176 8.39 1.57 1.32
C GLN A 176 7.61 0.71 2.32
N SER A 177 6.28 0.78 2.31
CA SER A 177 5.43 0.03 3.24
C SER A 177 5.53 -1.48 3.02
N LEU A 178 5.56 -1.92 1.77
CA LEU A 178 5.77 -3.34 1.44
C LEU A 178 7.13 -3.83 1.94
N PHE A 179 8.19 -3.05 1.69
CA PHE A 179 9.53 -3.39 2.18
C PHE A 179 9.59 -3.45 3.71
N TYR A 180 8.99 -2.46 4.40
CA TYR A 180 8.84 -2.45 5.85
C TYR A 180 8.11 -3.69 6.36
N CYS A 181 6.95 -4.03 5.78
CA CYS A 181 6.17 -5.19 6.19
C CYS A 181 6.92 -6.51 5.99
N ILE A 182 7.67 -6.66 4.89
CA ILE A 182 8.50 -7.86 4.65
C ILE A 182 9.60 -7.98 5.71
N LEU A 183 10.33 -6.89 5.97
CA LEU A 183 11.38 -6.87 6.99
C LEU A 183 10.81 -7.17 8.37
N LEU A 184 9.66 -6.57 8.71
CA LEU A 184 8.97 -6.79 9.97
C LEU A 184 8.56 -8.26 10.12
N LEU A 185 7.95 -8.84 9.09
CA LEU A 185 7.56 -10.25 9.06
C LEU A 185 8.76 -11.16 9.29
N VAL A 186 9.83 -11.02 8.50
CA VAL A 186 11.04 -11.86 8.62
C VAL A 186 11.65 -11.74 10.01
N THR A 187 11.73 -10.51 10.52
CA THR A 187 12.35 -10.22 11.81
C THR A 187 11.55 -10.80 12.97
N PHE A 188 10.25 -10.55 13.02
CA PHE A 188 9.41 -11.04 14.11
C PHE A 188 9.16 -12.55 14.03
N VAL A 189 9.12 -13.14 12.84
CA VAL A 189 9.15 -14.61 12.70
C VAL A 189 10.43 -15.17 13.29
N ASN A 190 11.59 -14.54 13.07
CA ASN A 190 12.86 -14.99 13.67
C ASN A 190 12.86 -14.86 15.20
N VAL A 191 12.39 -13.73 15.73
CA VAL A 191 12.26 -13.51 17.18
C VAL A 191 11.35 -14.57 17.80
N LEU A 192 10.17 -14.78 17.20
CA LEU A 192 9.20 -15.75 17.69
C LEU A 192 9.73 -17.18 17.56
N TRP A 193 10.48 -17.51 16.51
CA TRP A 193 11.11 -18.81 16.35
C TRP A 193 12.14 -19.08 17.45
N ARG A 194 12.97 -18.09 17.81
CA ARG A 194 13.97 -18.22 18.88
C ARG A 194 13.33 -18.37 20.26
N LEU A 195 12.21 -17.69 20.50
CA LEU A 195 11.49 -17.75 21.77
C LEU A 195 10.54 -18.94 21.85
N SER A 196 10.12 -19.50 20.71
CA SER A 196 9.24 -20.66 20.66
C SER A 196 10.00 -21.89 21.15
N GLY A 197 9.59 -22.40 22.32
CA GLY A 197 10.00 -23.72 22.77
C GLY A 197 9.53 -24.83 21.83
N ILE A 198 9.98 -26.06 22.14
CA ILE A 198 9.54 -27.28 21.46
C ILE A 198 8.29 -27.80 22.16
N VAL A 199 7.19 -27.90 21.44
CA VAL A 199 5.98 -28.56 21.94
C VAL A 199 6.01 -30.01 21.47
N HIS A 200 5.82 -30.91 22.42
CA HIS A 200 5.67 -32.34 22.17
C HIS A 200 4.18 -32.64 22.09
N VAL A 201 3.69 -33.00 20.91
CA VAL A 201 2.30 -33.40 20.70
C VAL A 201 2.29 -34.92 20.57
N ASP A 202 1.57 -35.59 21.47
CA ASP A 202 1.33 -37.02 21.37
C ASP A 202 0.12 -37.26 20.46
N ILE A 203 0.35 -37.85 19.29
CA ILE A 203 -0.70 -38.28 18.37
C ILE A 203 -0.57 -39.79 18.21
N GLY A 204 -1.51 -40.54 18.76
CA GLY A 204 -1.59 -41.99 18.60
C GLY A 204 -0.41 -42.76 19.23
N GLY A 205 0.22 -42.25 20.29
CA GLY A 205 1.36 -42.89 20.95
C GLY A 205 2.72 -42.52 20.32
N THR A 206 2.73 -41.64 19.33
CA THR A 206 3.96 -41.09 18.75
C THR A 206 4.12 -39.64 19.18
N VAL A 207 5.22 -39.37 19.89
CA VAL A 207 5.56 -38.02 20.34
C VAL A 207 6.23 -37.26 19.20
N ILE A 208 5.50 -36.35 18.56
CA ILE A 208 6.02 -35.49 17.51
C ILE A 208 6.44 -34.16 18.13
N ALA A 209 7.73 -33.86 18.04
CA ALA A 209 8.29 -32.57 18.44
C ALA A 209 8.10 -31.55 17.32
N ILE A 210 7.32 -30.50 17.57
CA ILE A 210 7.11 -29.40 16.62
C ILE A 210 7.93 -28.19 17.10
N PRO A 211 9.11 -27.93 16.50
CA PRO A 211 9.84 -26.70 16.77
C PRO A 211 9.09 -25.50 16.19
N GLY A 212 9.16 -24.33 16.86
CA GLY A 212 8.55 -23.11 16.31
C GLY A 212 7.02 -23.10 16.33
N PHE A 213 6.36 -23.91 17.15
CA PHE A 213 4.89 -24.04 17.20
C PHE A 213 4.14 -22.70 17.27
N MET A 214 4.67 -21.71 18.01
CA MET A 214 4.05 -20.38 18.11
C MET A 214 3.95 -19.66 16.76
N VAL A 215 4.91 -19.88 15.85
CA VAL A 215 4.89 -19.30 14.49
C VAL A 215 3.74 -19.87 13.70
N PHE A 216 3.52 -21.19 13.75
CA PHE A 216 2.43 -21.85 13.02
C PHE A 216 1.05 -21.43 13.54
N ILE A 217 0.89 -21.28 14.87
CA ILE A 217 -0.35 -20.74 15.43
C ILE A 217 -0.58 -19.31 14.92
N ALA A 218 0.43 -18.44 15.01
CA ALA A 218 0.29 -17.04 14.60
C ALA A 218 -0.08 -16.92 13.11
N LEU A 219 0.56 -17.70 12.24
CA LEU A 219 0.25 -17.73 10.81
C LEU A 219 -1.17 -18.24 10.54
N THR A 220 -1.59 -19.30 11.22
CA THR A 220 -2.94 -19.87 11.07
C THR A 220 -4.00 -18.87 11.51
N TYR A 221 -3.81 -18.26 12.69
CA TYR A 221 -4.69 -17.23 13.22
C TYR A 221 -4.79 -16.03 12.26
N SER A 222 -3.66 -15.55 11.75
CA SER A 222 -3.61 -14.45 10.78
C SER A 222 -4.31 -14.80 9.45
N ALA A 223 -4.15 -16.03 8.95
CA ALA A 223 -4.79 -16.48 7.72
C ALA A 223 -6.32 -16.52 7.85
N ILE A 224 -6.82 -17.03 8.98
CA ILE A 224 -8.26 -17.06 9.28
C ILE A 224 -8.80 -15.63 9.40
N GLY A 225 -8.13 -14.77 10.18
CA GLY A 225 -8.53 -13.37 10.36
C GLY A 225 -8.56 -12.59 9.03
N THR A 226 -7.53 -12.76 8.19
CA THR A 226 -7.47 -12.12 6.86
C THR A 226 -8.61 -12.61 5.96
N SER A 227 -8.89 -13.92 5.97
CA SER A 227 -9.97 -14.51 5.15
C SER A 227 -11.33 -13.97 5.57
N LEU A 228 -11.61 -13.89 6.88
CA LEU A 228 -12.85 -13.31 7.41
C LEU A 228 -12.98 -11.83 7.08
N ALA A 229 -11.90 -11.06 7.20
CA ALA A 229 -11.89 -9.64 6.86
C ALA A 229 -12.18 -9.40 5.36
N LEU A 230 -11.60 -10.21 4.47
CA LEU A 230 -11.87 -10.13 3.03
C LEU A 230 -13.33 -10.51 2.73
N TRP A 231 -13.82 -11.60 3.33
CA TRP A 231 -15.20 -12.03 3.16
C TRP A 231 -16.21 -10.96 3.58
N ALA A 232 -15.97 -10.30 4.72
CA ALA A 232 -16.81 -9.20 5.18
C ALA A 232 -16.63 -7.92 4.35
N GLY A 233 -15.43 -7.65 3.80
CA GLY A 233 -15.10 -6.44 3.06
C GLY A 233 -15.59 -6.39 1.60
N PHE A 234 -15.60 -7.53 0.90
CA PHE A 234 -16.05 -7.59 -0.49
C PHE A 234 -17.45 -7.00 -0.76
N PRO A 235 -18.49 -7.22 0.07
CA PRO A 235 -19.79 -6.62 -0.17
C PRO A 235 -19.81 -5.09 -0.03
N LEU A 236 -18.94 -4.50 0.82
CA LEU A 236 -18.88 -3.04 1.00
C LEU A 236 -18.35 -2.32 -0.24
N VAL A 237 -17.52 -2.97 -1.07
CA VAL A 237 -17.04 -2.41 -2.33
C VAL A 237 -18.18 -2.22 -3.33
N GLY A 238 -19.14 -3.15 -3.35
CA GLY A 238 -20.35 -3.02 -4.16
C GLY A 238 -21.23 -1.87 -3.69
N ALA A 239 -21.44 -1.77 -2.37
CA ALA A 239 -22.27 -0.72 -1.77
C ALA A 239 -21.68 0.69 -1.93
N SER A 240 -20.37 0.84 -1.78
CA SER A 240 -19.67 2.12 -1.95
C SER A 240 -19.72 2.61 -3.40
N ASN A 241 -19.47 1.73 -4.38
CA ASN A 241 -19.60 2.08 -5.80
C ASN A 241 -21.03 2.47 -6.17
N LEU A 242 -22.04 1.77 -5.64
CA LEU A 242 -23.44 2.12 -5.88
C LEU A 242 -23.75 3.51 -5.32
N ARG A 243 -23.29 3.82 -4.11
CA ARG A 243 -23.47 5.12 -3.47
C ARG A 243 -22.82 6.25 -4.27
N GLN A 244 -21.59 6.07 -4.74
CA GLN A 244 -20.90 7.05 -5.59
C GLN A 244 -21.59 7.29 -6.94
N THR A 245 -22.32 6.30 -7.47
CA THR A 245 -23.07 6.44 -8.73
C THR A 245 -24.40 7.18 -8.54
N VAL A 246 -24.93 7.21 -7.31
CA VAL A 246 -26.17 7.94 -6.97
C VAL A 246 -25.86 9.38 -6.55
N GLU A 247 -24.66 9.64 -6.00
CA GLU A 247 -24.21 10.98 -5.57
C GLU A 247 -23.51 11.79 -6.68
N ALA A 248 -23.19 11.17 -7.83
CA ALA A 248 -22.60 11.82 -9.01
C ALA A 248 -23.67 12.22 -10.04
#